data_AF-A0A0F0GDG7-F1
#
_entry.id   AF-A0A0F0GDG7-F1
#
_cell.length_a   1.000
_cell.length_b   1.000
_cell.length_c   1.000
_cell.angle_alpha   90.00
_cell.angle_beta   90.00
_cell.angle_gamma   90.00
#
_symmetry.space_group_name_H-M   'P 1'
#
loop_
_entity.id
_entity.type
_entity.pdbx_description
1 polymer ?
#
loop_
_entity_poly.entity_id
_entity_poly.type
_entity_poly.pdbx_seq_one_letter_code
_entity_poly.pdbx_strand_id
1 'polypeptide(L)'
;MRLPSTDGLLSPYTGWTRAHWEAVADHLLDSVSPYATPGGAQYRLPGRTGRAGVHSDGLEGYARTFLLAAFRIAGAGGDVRPALVERYAEGIAHGTDPGHRYAWPVPADCSQQLVEAASIALALHETRRWLFDRFDSSVQERVVAWLARAAGKRTWQSNWVLFPVVVQQFLASVGGPHDPAAVSEGLDRIEQWYVGDGWYTDGAGRSFDYYAGWALHLLSLIHIS
;
A
#
# COMPACT_ATOMS: atom_id res chain seq x y z
N MET A 1 -5.81 -23.14 -9.28
CA MET A 1 -4.41 -22.70 -9.40
C MET A 1 -3.55 -23.89 -9.81
N ARG A 2 -2.64 -23.73 -10.78
CA ARG A 2 -1.64 -24.76 -11.11
C ARG A 2 -0.28 -24.24 -10.66
N LEU A 3 0.40 -24.98 -9.78
CA LEU A 3 1.74 -24.62 -9.30
C LEU A 3 2.82 -25.22 -10.22
N PRO A 4 4.00 -24.58 -10.32
CA PRO A 4 5.18 -25.18 -10.95
C PRO A 4 5.60 -26.49 -10.26
N SER A 5 6.51 -27.24 -10.88
CA SER A 5 7.19 -28.35 -10.21
C SER A 5 8.12 -27.82 -9.10
N THR A 6 8.21 -28.56 -8.01
CA THR A 6 9.13 -28.22 -6.91
C THR A 6 10.60 -28.35 -7.34
N ASP A 7 11.45 -27.50 -6.77
CA ASP A 7 12.90 -27.50 -6.99
C ASP A 7 13.63 -27.60 -5.64
N GLY A 8 14.04 -28.83 -5.29
CA GLY A 8 14.78 -29.10 -4.06
C GLY A 8 16.25 -28.66 -4.09
N LEU A 9 16.79 -28.27 -5.25
CA LEU A 9 18.14 -27.70 -5.33
C LEU A 9 18.14 -26.23 -4.94
N LEU A 10 17.17 -25.45 -5.46
CA LEU A 10 17.02 -24.03 -5.12
C LEU A 10 16.34 -23.80 -3.76
N SER A 11 15.47 -24.71 -3.32
CA SER A 11 14.75 -24.61 -2.05
C SER A 11 14.69 -25.97 -1.35
N PRO A 12 15.72 -26.32 -0.56
CA PRO A 12 15.89 -27.68 -0.03
C PRO A 12 14.76 -28.17 0.89
N TYR A 13 14.04 -27.25 1.55
CA TYR A 13 13.04 -27.60 2.56
C TYR A 13 11.61 -27.63 2.02
N THR A 14 11.27 -26.73 1.09
CA THR A 14 9.89 -26.61 0.57
C THR A 14 9.79 -26.97 -0.91
N GLY A 15 10.90 -26.90 -1.64
CA GLY A 15 10.90 -26.95 -3.09
C GLY A 15 10.28 -25.72 -3.76
N TRP A 16 9.85 -24.72 -2.98
CA TRP A 16 9.19 -23.53 -3.51
C TRP A 16 10.22 -22.50 -3.91
N THR A 17 10.08 -22.04 -5.15
CA THR A 17 10.89 -21.00 -5.77
C THR A 17 10.07 -19.73 -5.93
N ARG A 18 10.71 -18.67 -6.44
CA ARG A 18 10.03 -17.43 -6.85
C ARG A 18 8.77 -17.69 -7.70
N ALA A 19 8.83 -18.63 -8.64
CA ALA A 19 7.70 -18.96 -9.51
C ALA A 19 6.48 -19.50 -8.74
N HIS A 20 6.68 -20.16 -7.60
CA HIS A 20 5.57 -20.61 -6.75
C HIS A 20 4.89 -19.42 -6.09
N TRP A 21 5.68 -18.49 -5.53
CA TRP A 21 5.16 -17.29 -4.89
C TRP A 21 4.46 -16.35 -5.87
N GLU A 22 4.98 -16.20 -7.09
CA GLU A 22 4.31 -15.46 -8.16
C GLU A 22 2.97 -16.12 -8.55
N ALA A 23 2.92 -17.45 -8.66
CA ALA A 23 1.67 -18.16 -8.95
C ALA A 23 0.63 -18.00 -7.83
N VAL A 24 1.06 -18.00 -6.56
CA VAL A 24 0.17 -17.72 -5.41
C VAL A 24 -0.30 -16.27 -5.44
N ALA A 25 0.57 -15.30 -5.70
CA ALA A 25 0.22 -13.89 -5.80
C ALA A 25 -0.83 -13.66 -6.91
N ASP A 26 -0.59 -14.23 -8.09
CA ASP A 26 -1.51 -14.14 -9.22
C ASP A 26 -2.87 -14.78 -8.88
N HIS A 27 -2.86 -15.93 -8.19
CA HIS A 27 -4.10 -16.57 -7.74
C HIS A 27 -4.88 -15.74 -6.71
N LEU A 28 -4.20 -15.14 -5.73
CA LEU A 28 -4.83 -14.27 -4.74
C LEU A 28 -5.44 -13.02 -5.41
N LEU A 29 -4.68 -12.40 -6.32
CA LEU A 29 -5.13 -11.23 -7.09
C LEU A 29 -6.32 -11.55 -7.99
N ASP A 30 -6.35 -12.73 -8.61
CA ASP A 30 -7.49 -13.17 -9.42
C ASP A 30 -8.73 -13.44 -8.56
N SER A 31 -8.53 -14.05 -7.38
CA SER A 31 -9.61 -14.45 -6.47
C SER A 31 -10.39 -13.27 -5.88
N VAL A 32 -9.79 -12.08 -5.81
CA VAL A 32 -10.49 -10.87 -5.34
C VAL A 32 -11.33 -10.19 -6.40
N SER A 33 -11.10 -10.48 -7.70
CA SER A 33 -11.75 -9.79 -8.83
C SER A 33 -13.28 -9.85 -8.80
N PRO A 34 -13.94 -10.97 -8.44
CA PRO A 34 -15.40 -11.02 -8.35
C PRO A 34 -16.02 -10.06 -7.32
N TYR A 35 -15.21 -9.55 -6.39
CA TYR A 35 -15.65 -8.64 -5.33
C TYR A 35 -15.38 -7.17 -5.67
N ALA A 36 -14.79 -6.87 -6.83
CA ALA A 36 -14.60 -5.50 -7.27
C ALA A 36 -15.95 -4.81 -7.51
N THR A 37 -16.07 -3.57 -7.04
CA THR A 37 -17.16 -2.68 -7.42
C THR A 37 -17.04 -2.28 -8.90
N PRO A 38 -18.13 -1.86 -9.56
CA PRO A 38 -18.04 -1.25 -10.89
C PRO A 38 -16.95 -0.15 -10.92
N GLY A 39 -16.03 -0.27 -11.87
CA GLY A 39 -14.88 0.62 -11.99
C GLY A 39 -13.70 0.32 -11.06
N GLY A 40 -13.73 -0.77 -10.29
CA GLY A 40 -12.56 -1.29 -9.56
C GLY A 40 -12.09 -0.48 -8.34
N ALA A 41 -12.77 0.62 -7.99
CA ALA A 41 -12.31 1.51 -6.92
C ALA A 41 -12.30 0.86 -5.53
N GLN A 42 -13.21 -0.08 -5.27
CA GLN A 42 -13.36 -0.74 -3.98
C GLN A 42 -13.56 -2.24 -4.16
N TYR A 43 -13.10 -3.03 -3.19
CA TYR A 43 -13.31 -4.48 -3.15
C TYR A 43 -14.19 -4.87 -1.96
N ARG A 44 -15.37 -5.44 -2.23
CA ARG A 44 -16.38 -5.86 -1.24
C ARG A 44 -16.19 -7.31 -0.85
N LEU A 45 -15.13 -7.59 -0.10
CA LEU A 45 -14.86 -8.95 0.37
C LEU A 45 -15.99 -9.44 1.31
N PRO A 46 -16.38 -10.72 1.23
CA PRO A 46 -17.46 -11.25 2.05
C PRO A 46 -17.06 -11.28 3.52
N GLY A 47 -17.97 -10.91 4.40
CA GLY A 47 -17.70 -10.88 5.84
C GLY A 47 -18.58 -9.88 6.58
N ARG A 48 -18.34 -9.75 7.88
CA ARG A 48 -18.98 -8.72 8.69
C ARG A 48 -18.31 -7.38 8.38
N THR A 49 -19.10 -6.37 8.07
CA THR A 49 -18.64 -4.98 7.91
C THR A 49 -17.87 -4.55 9.16
N GLY A 50 -16.69 -3.98 8.94
CA GLY A 50 -15.86 -3.38 9.96
C GLY A 50 -16.54 -2.20 10.64
N ARG A 51 -16.01 -1.80 11.80
CA ARG A 51 -16.54 -0.66 12.57
C ARG A 51 -16.44 0.67 11.81
N ALA A 52 -15.50 0.80 10.87
CA ALA A 52 -15.31 1.98 10.02
C ALA A 52 -16.31 2.06 8.84
N GLY A 53 -17.15 1.04 8.66
CA GLY A 53 -18.23 1.02 7.68
C GLY A 53 -17.78 0.54 6.30
N VAL A 54 -18.79 0.22 5.47
CA VAL A 54 -18.58 -0.52 4.21
C VAL A 54 -17.58 0.17 3.29
N HIS A 55 -17.65 1.49 3.10
CA HIS A 55 -16.72 2.21 2.20
C HIS A 55 -15.27 2.16 2.67
N SER A 56 -15.02 2.14 3.98
CA SER A 56 -13.66 1.97 4.52
C SER A 56 -13.14 0.56 4.23
N ASP A 57 -13.96 -0.48 4.48
CA ASP A 57 -13.59 -1.87 4.17
C ASP A 57 -13.31 -2.07 2.67
N GLY A 58 -14.06 -1.35 1.83
CA GLY A 58 -13.86 -1.34 0.37
C GLY A 58 -12.53 -0.75 -0.08
N LEU A 59 -12.14 0.37 0.53
CA LEU A 59 -10.83 0.99 0.35
C LEU A 59 -9.71 0.06 0.85
N GLU A 60 -9.88 -0.56 2.02
CA GLU A 60 -8.93 -1.54 2.54
C GLU A 60 -8.73 -2.69 1.55
N GLY A 61 -9.82 -3.29 1.06
CA GLY A 61 -9.74 -4.35 0.05
C GLY A 61 -8.99 -3.92 -1.23
N TYR A 62 -9.17 -2.67 -1.66
CA TYR A 62 -8.39 -2.09 -2.76
C TYR A 62 -6.91 -1.96 -2.38
N ALA A 63 -6.59 -1.27 -1.29
CA ALA A 63 -5.23 -0.94 -0.89
C ALA A 63 -4.37 -2.19 -0.62
N ARG A 64 -4.92 -3.19 0.07
CA ARG A 64 -4.20 -4.43 0.41
C ARG A 64 -3.88 -5.27 -0.82
N THR A 65 -4.82 -5.35 -1.75
CA THR A 65 -4.62 -6.11 -2.98
C THR A 65 -3.74 -5.34 -3.96
N PHE A 66 -3.84 -4.00 -4.00
CA PHE A 66 -2.98 -3.15 -4.81
C PHE A 66 -1.52 -3.23 -4.38
N LEU A 67 -1.25 -3.28 -3.07
CA LEU A 67 0.11 -3.48 -2.56
C LEU A 67 0.72 -4.81 -3.03
N LEU A 68 -0.04 -5.91 -2.99
CA LEU A 68 0.41 -7.20 -3.55
C LEU A 68 0.64 -7.10 -5.07
N ALA A 69 -0.26 -6.45 -5.79
CA ALA A 69 -0.12 -6.24 -7.24
C ALA A 69 1.10 -5.40 -7.57
N ALA A 70 1.41 -4.38 -6.77
CA ALA A 70 2.55 -3.52 -6.96
C ALA A 70 3.86 -4.29 -6.88
N PHE A 71 4.06 -5.11 -5.85
CA PHE A 71 5.24 -5.97 -5.76
C PHE A 71 5.31 -6.99 -6.90
N ARG A 72 4.17 -7.53 -7.32
CA ARG A 72 4.10 -8.48 -8.44
C ARG A 72 4.49 -7.84 -9.78
N ILE A 73 4.03 -6.60 -10.03
CA ILE A 73 4.37 -5.81 -11.22
C ILE A 73 5.85 -5.41 -11.17
N ALA A 74 6.28 -4.80 -10.06
CA ALA A 74 7.64 -4.30 -9.89
C ALA A 74 8.68 -5.43 -9.98
N GLY A 75 8.44 -6.53 -9.26
CA GLY A 75 9.31 -7.69 -9.26
C GLY A 75 9.47 -8.32 -10.64
N ALA A 76 8.43 -8.32 -11.46
CA ALA A 76 8.49 -8.82 -12.84
C ALA A 76 8.96 -7.78 -13.87
N GLY A 77 9.38 -6.59 -13.44
CA GLY A 77 9.77 -5.53 -14.37
C GLY A 77 8.64 -5.10 -15.30
N GLY A 78 7.38 -5.24 -14.86
CA GLY A 78 6.19 -4.93 -15.65
C GLY A 78 5.73 -6.04 -16.58
N ASP A 79 6.45 -7.17 -16.64
CA ASP A 79 6.06 -8.34 -17.41
C ASP A 79 4.95 -9.13 -16.68
N VAL A 80 3.75 -8.55 -16.71
CA VAL A 80 2.52 -9.10 -16.17
C VAL A 80 1.41 -9.01 -17.20
N ARG A 81 0.30 -9.71 -16.97
CA ARG A 81 -0.92 -9.54 -17.78
C ARG A 81 -1.36 -8.06 -17.76
N PRO A 82 -1.59 -7.40 -18.90
CA PRO A 82 -2.01 -5.99 -18.94
C PRO A 82 -3.24 -5.69 -18.07
N ALA A 83 -4.20 -6.61 -18.03
CA ALA A 83 -5.39 -6.52 -17.20
C ALA A 83 -5.11 -6.32 -15.70
N LEU A 84 -3.96 -6.78 -15.19
CA LEU A 84 -3.57 -6.52 -13.80
C LEU A 84 -3.24 -5.04 -13.59
N VAL A 85 -2.53 -4.40 -14.52
CA VAL A 85 -2.18 -2.98 -14.44
C VAL A 85 -3.44 -2.13 -14.66
N GLU A 86 -4.20 -2.45 -15.69
CA GLU A 86 -5.42 -1.73 -16.10
C GLU A 86 -6.46 -1.67 -14.97
N ARG A 87 -6.72 -2.78 -14.28
CA ARG A 87 -7.73 -2.80 -13.20
C ARG A 87 -7.39 -1.86 -12.04
N TYR A 88 -6.10 -1.75 -11.70
CA TYR A 88 -5.65 -0.88 -10.62
C TYR A 88 -5.52 0.57 -11.10
N ALA A 89 -5.15 0.79 -12.36
CA ALA A 89 -5.24 2.11 -12.99
C ALA A 89 -6.67 2.68 -12.91
N GLU A 90 -7.66 1.89 -13.34
CA GLU A 90 -9.08 2.26 -13.32
C GLU A 90 -9.58 2.48 -11.89
N GLY A 91 -9.22 1.59 -10.96
CA GLY A 91 -9.60 1.70 -9.56
C GLY A 91 -9.04 2.96 -8.87
N ILE A 92 -7.80 3.36 -9.15
CA ILE A 92 -7.24 4.65 -8.68
C ILE A 92 -8.02 5.83 -9.28
N ALA A 93 -8.28 5.83 -10.59
CA ALA A 93 -8.93 6.94 -11.26
C ALA A 93 -10.34 7.20 -10.71
N HIS A 94 -11.10 6.14 -10.43
CA HIS A 94 -12.43 6.19 -9.84
C HIS A 94 -12.42 6.37 -8.32
N GLY A 95 -11.45 5.79 -7.62
CA GLY A 95 -11.32 5.90 -6.17
C GLY A 95 -10.98 7.31 -5.72
N THR A 96 -10.14 8.01 -6.48
CA THR A 96 -9.72 9.39 -6.19
C THR A 96 -10.69 10.45 -6.72
N ASP A 97 -11.68 10.07 -7.52
CA ASP A 97 -12.73 10.97 -8.00
C ASP A 97 -13.83 11.15 -6.94
N PRO A 98 -13.98 12.34 -6.32
CA PRO A 98 -15.02 12.57 -5.31
C PRO A 98 -16.46 12.51 -5.87
N GLY A 99 -16.63 12.61 -7.20
CA GLY A 99 -17.93 12.47 -7.86
C GLY A 99 -18.35 11.03 -8.12
N HIS A 100 -17.43 10.07 -7.98
CA HIS A 100 -17.70 8.67 -8.29
C HIS A 100 -18.47 7.99 -7.15
N ARG A 101 -19.42 7.10 -7.49
CA ARG A 101 -20.24 6.37 -6.51
C ARG A 101 -19.42 5.55 -5.50
N TYR A 102 -18.24 5.10 -5.93
CA TYR A 102 -17.31 4.32 -5.13
C TYR A 102 -16.03 5.09 -4.81
N ALA A 103 -16.10 6.41 -4.74
CA ALA A 103 -15.00 7.26 -4.26
C ALA A 103 -14.49 6.79 -2.90
N TRP A 104 -13.19 6.95 -2.67
CA TRP A 104 -12.56 6.62 -1.41
C TRP A 104 -12.92 7.64 -0.33
N PRO A 105 -13.17 7.19 0.90
CA PRO A 105 -13.39 8.10 2.02
C PRO A 105 -12.17 9.01 2.22
N VAL A 106 -12.42 10.24 2.64
CA VAL A 106 -11.36 11.23 2.90
C VAL A 106 -10.63 10.86 4.19
N PRO A 107 -9.27 10.83 4.20
CA PRO A 107 -8.50 10.60 5.41
C PRO A 107 -8.79 11.63 6.51
N ALA A 108 -8.96 11.14 7.74
CA ALA A 108 -9.16 11.92 8.95
C ALA A 108 -8.15 11.53 10.05
N ASP A 109 -8.08 12.32 11.12
CA ASP A 109 -7.21 12.02 12.26
C ASP A 109 -7.51 10.63 12.83
N CYS A 110 -6.46 9.85 13.06
CA CYS A 110 -6.52 8.51 13.64
C CYS A 110 -7.43 7.51 12.90
N SER A 111 -7.71 7.78 11.63
CA SER A 111 -8.63 6.98 10.81
C SER A 111 -7.92 5.85 10.07
N GLN A 112 -8.62 4.75 9.80
CA GLN A 112 -8.08 3.59 9.07
C GLN A 112 -7.53 3.98 7.67
N GLN A 113 -8.13 5.00 7.06
CA GLN A 113 -7.76 5.55 5.77
C GLN A 113 -6.29 5.99 5.72
N LEU A 114 -5.66 6.32 6.85
CA LEU A 114 -4.24 6.64 6.91
C LEU A 114 -3.37 5.42 6.59
N VAL A 115 -3.72 4.25 7.13
CA VAL A 115 -3.04 2.98 6.86
C VAL A 115 -3.14 2.64 5.37
N GLU A 116 -4.33 2.82 4.81
CA GLU A 116 -4.59 2.48 3.41
C GLU A 116 -3.97 3.50 2.45
N ALA A 117 -3.92 4.78 2.82
CA ALA A 117 -3.21 5.82 2.07
C ALA A 117 -1.70 5.55 1.99
N ALA A 118 -1.08 5.11 3.08
CA ALA A 118 0.33 4.72 3.08
C ALA A 118 0.58 3.49 2.18
N SER A 119 -0.30 2.50 2.22
CA SER A 119 -0.23 1.32 1.35
C SER A 119 -0.35 1.71 -0.14
N ILE A 120 -1.28 2.61 -0.48
CA ILE A 120 -1.45 3.12 -1.84
C ILE A 120 -0.23 3.95 -2.28
N ALA A 121 0.30 4.82 -1.42
CA ALA A 121 1.49 5.62 -1.72
C ALA A 121 2.71 4.75 -2.01
N LEU A 122 2.96 3.72 -1.19
CA LEU A 122 4.03 2.75 -1.42
C LEU A 122 3.80 1.96 -2.72
N ALA A 123 2.59 1.45 -2.93
CA ALA A 123 2.25 0.72 -4.16
C ALA A 123 2.44 1.59 -5.42
N LEU A 124 2.05 2.87 -5.38
CA LEU A 124 2.29 3.83 -6.46
C LEU A 124 3.77 4.14 -6.65
N HIS A 125 4.56 4.21 -5.58
CA HIS A 125 6.01 4.38 -5.67
C HIS A 125 6.65 3.21 -6.44
N GLU A 126 6.37 1.97 -6.00
CA GLU A 126 6.87 0.75 -6.63
C GLU A 126 6.44 0.61 -8.09
N THR A 127 5.24 1.09 -8.42
CA THR A 127 4.66 0.95 -9.77
C THR A 127 4.71 2.21 -10.62
N ARG A 128 5.41 3.26 -10.18
CA ARG A 128 5.29 4.63 -10.71
C ARG A 128 5.35 4.71 -12.24
N ARG A 129 6.35 4.06 -12.84
CA ARG A 129 6.59 4.07 -14.30
C ARG A 129 5.50 3.39 -15.14
N TRP A 130 4.71 2.50 -14.53
CA TRP A 130 3.61 1.79 -15.19
C TRP A 130 2.23 2.39 -14.87
N LEU A 131 2.09 3.06 -13.73
CA LEU A 131 0.83 3.64 -13.28
C LEU A 131 0.89 5.17 -13.19
N PHE A 132 1.47 5.72 -12.13
CA PHE A 132 1.39 7.16 -11.86
C PHE A 132 1.87 8.03 -13.02
N ASP A 133 3.02 7.72 -13.62
CA ASP A 133 3.59 8.50 -14.73
C ASP A 133 2.80 8.33 -16.05
N ARG A 134 1.88 7.36 -16.11
CA ARG A 134 1.03 7.06 -17.28
C ARG A 134 -0.39 7.60 -17.15
N PHE A 135 -0.77 8.08 -15.98
CA PHE A 135 -2.06 8.71 -15.77
C PHE A 135 -2.15 10.06 -16.47
N ASP A 136 -3.35 10.40 -16.91
CA ASP A 136 -3.67 11.77 -17.33
C ASP A 136 -3.44 12.73 -16.15
N SER A 137 -3.08 13.98 -16.47
CA SER A 137 -2.81 15.03 -15.46
C SER A 137 -3.94 15.15 -14.45
N SER A 138 -5.20 15.10 -14.90
CA SER A 138 -6.37 15.18 -14.01
C SER A 138 -6.44 14.05 -12.98
N VAL A 139 -5.96 12.85 -13.31
CA VAL A 139 -5.93 11.71 -12.38
C VAL A 139 -4.74 11.86 -11.43
N GLN A 140 -3.57 12.27 -11.93
CA GLN A 140 -2.40 12.56 -11.09
C GLN A 140 -2.73 13.62 -10.02
N GLU A 141 -3.39 14.71 -10.42
CA GLU A 141 -3.83 15.77 -9.52
C GLU A 141 -4.77 15.25 -8.43
N ARG A 142 -5.74 14.37 -8.78
CA ARG A 142 -6.65 13.78 -7.79
C ARG A 142 -5.94 12.82 -6.83
N VAL A 143 -5.00 12.02 -7.33
CA VAL A 143 -4.15 11.15 -6.49
C VAL A 143 -3.36 11.97 -5.49
N VAL A 144 -2.66 13.00 -5.96
CA VAL A 144 -1.88 13.92 -5.13
C VAL A 144 -2.78 14.61 -4.11
N ALA A 145 -3.93 15.13 -4.54
CA ALA A 145 -4.87 15.82 -3.67
C ALA A 145 -5.43 14.90 -2.57
N TRP A 146 -5.77 13.65 -2.89
CA TRP A 146 -6.29 12.68 -1.92
C TRP A 146 -5.21 12.27 -0.90
N LEU A 147 -4.00 11.95 -1.37
CA LEU A 147 -2.86 11.60 -0.50
C LEU A 147 -2.42 12.78 0.38
N ALA A 148 -2.42 14.00 -0.14
CA ALA A 148 -2.12 15.20 0.65
C ALA A 148 -3.09 15.39 1.84
N ARG A 149 -4.32 14.86 1.76
CA ARG A 149 -5.25 14.86 2.91
C ARG A 149 -4.79 13.95 4.04
N ALA A 150 -4.00 12.91 3.78
CA ALA A 150 -3.44 12.02 4.79
C ALA A 150 -2.14 12.58 5.40
N ALA A 151 -1.32 13.27 4.60
CA ALA A 151 0.00 13.77 4.99
C ALA A 151 0.01 14.65 6.27
N GLY A 152 -1.05 15.45 6.49
CA GLY A 152 -1.16 16.35 7.63
C GLY A 152 -2.04 15.85 8.79
N LYS A 153 -2.35 14.54 8.86
CA LYS A 153 -3.27 14.00 9.88
C LYS A 153 -2.55 13.47 11.10
N ARG A 154 -3.19 13.65 12.25
CA ARG A 154 -2.70 13.08 13.51
C ARG A 154 -2.89 11.57 13.51
N THR A 155 -1.94 10.88 14.11
CA THR A 155 -1.94 9.43 14.24
C THR A 155 -1.90 9.03 15.72
N TRP A 156 -2.26 7.78 15.98
CA TRP A 156 -1.94 7.16 17.27
C TRP A 156 -0.41 7.15 17.47
N GLN A 157 0.04 7.31 18.71
CA GLN A 157 1.46 7.31 19.07
C GLN A 157 1.99 5.87 19.13
N SER A 158 2.06 5.25 17.95
CA SER A 158 2.45 3.87 17.67
C SER A 158 3.09 3.82 16.27
N ASN A 159 3.25 2.65 15.66
CA ASN A 159 3.72 2.51 14.28
C ASN A 159 2.95 3.38 13.26
N TRP A 160 1.75 3.85 13.61
CA TRP A 160 0.94 4.73 12.79
C TRP A 160 1.62 6.06 12.44
N VAL A 161 2.62 6.50 13.20
CA VAL A 161 3.42 7.70 12.86
C VAL A 161 4.13 7.58 11.51
N LEU A 162 4.35 6.34 11.01
CA LEU A 162 4.93 6.10 9.69
C LEU A 162 3.98 6.38 8.53
N PHE A 163 2.67 6.25 8.73
CA PHE A 163 1.75 6.31 7.60
C PHE A 163 1.76 7.67 6.90
N PRO A 164 1.69 8.81 7.61
CA PRO A 164 1.88 10.11 6.99
C PRO A 164 3.27 10.26 6.38
N VAL A 165 4.33 9.74 7.00
CA VAL A 165 5.72 9.81 6.50
C VAL A 165 5.86 9.18 5.11
N VAL A 166 5.35 7.94 4.92
CA VAL A 166 5.39 7.26 3.62
C VAL A 166 4.62 8.05 2.56
N VAL A 167 3.45 8.59 2.94
CA VAL A 167 2.65 9.43 2.04
C VAL A 167 3.41 10.71 1.66
N GLN A 168 4.04 11.38 2.62
CA GLN A 168 4.84 12.59 2.40
C GLN A 168 6.01 12.34 1.46
N GLN A 169 6.73 11.22 1.62
CA GLN A 169 7.84 10.86 0.75
C GLN A 169 7.38 10.59 -0.68
N PHE A 170 6.26 9.90 -0.86
CA PHE A 170 5.68 9.72 -2.20
C PHE A 170 5.32 11.08 -2.82
N LEU A 171 4.61 11.95 -2.07
CA LEU A 171 4.25 13.29 -2.53
C LEU A 171 5.48 14.10 -2.93
N ALA A 172 6.54 14.11 -2.12
CA ALA A 172 7.80 14.76 -2.44
C ALA A 172 8.39 14.23 -3.76
N SER A 173 8.40 12.91 -3.97
CA SER A 173 8.95 12.28 -5.17
C SER A 173 8.21 12.66 -6.46
N VAL A 174 6.92 13.01 -6.38
CA VAL A 174 6.09 13.40 -7.53
C VAL A 174 5.90 14.92 -7.66
N GLY A 175 6.61 15.71 -6.86
CA GLY A 175 6.49 17.18 -6.84
C GLY A 175 5.20 17.70 -6.19
N GLY A 176 4.52 16.86 -5.40
CA GLY A 176 3.35 17.22 -4.61
C GLY A 176 3.70 17.95 -3.31
N PRO A 177 2.67 18.48 -2.61
CA PRO A 177 2.86 19.17 -1.33
C PRO A 177 3.35 18.19 -0.27
N HIS A 178 4.44 18.55 0.40
CA HIS A 178 5.03 17.77 1.49
C HIS A 178 5.72 18.71 2.49
N ASP A 179 5.86 18.25 3.72
CA ASP A 179 6.58 18.92 4.80
C ASP A 179 7.78 18.06 5.22
N PRO A 180 9.00 18.43 4.81
CA PRO A 180 10.23 17.73 5.20
C PRO A 180 10.43 17.64 6.72
N ALA A 181 9.98 18.65 7.49
CA ALA A 181 10.16 18.65 8.93
C ALA A 181 9.29 17.58 9.59
N ALA A 182 8.04 17.41 9.14
CA ALA A 182 7.17 16.35 9.62
C ALA A 182 7.65 14.94 9.20
N VAL A 183 8.38 14.81 8.08
CA VAL A 183 9.08 13.55 7.73
C VAL A 183 10.18 13.26 8.74
N SER A 184 11.07 14.23 9.00
CA SER A 184 12.15 14.07 9.99
C SER A 184 11.60 13.75 11.38
N GLU A 185 10.58 14.49 11.85
CA GLU A 185 9.98 14.25 13.17
C GLU A 185 9.39 12.83 13.29
N GLY A 186 8.72 12.34 12.25
CA GLY A 186 8.16 10.99 12.22
C GLY A 186 9.24 9.91 12.26
N LEU A 187 10.37 10.11 11.57
CA LEU A 187 11.51 9.19 11.61
C LEU A 187 12.20 9.22 12.98
N ASP A 188 12.49 10.41 13.52
CA ASP A 188 13.09 10.59 14.85
C ASP A 188 12.25 9.93 15.94
N ARG A 189 10.91 9.98 15.80
CA ARG A 189 9.98 9.35 16.75
C ARG A 189 10.14 7.83 16.79
N ILE A 190 10.42 7.20 15.66
CA ILE A 190 10.58 5.75 15.54
C ILE A 190 11.93 5.31 16.07
N GLU A 191 12.98 6.12 15.85
CA GLU A 191 14.30 5.87 16.43
C GLU A 191 14.23 5.83 17.97
N GLN A 192 13.36 6.62 18.60
CA GLN A 192 13.11 6.56 20.05
C GLN A 192 12.49 5.23 20.52
N TRP A 193 11.89 4.47 19.61
CA TRP A 193 11.29 3.17 19.88
C TRP A 193 12.17 2.00 19.41
N TYR A 194 13.35 2.28 18.88
CA TYR A 194 14.34 1.26 18.54
C TYR A 194 14.96 0.67 19.80
N VAL A 195 14.83 -0.64 19.99
CA VAL A 195 15.31 -1.35 21.19
C VAL A 195 16.53 -2.24 20.93
N GLY A 196 17.14 -2.14 19.75
CA GLY A 196 18.31 -2.94 19.36
C GLY A 196 17.96 -4.20 18.55
N ASP A 197 18.96 -4.77 17.87
CA ASP A 197 18.84 -6.03 17.10
C ASP A 197 17.70 -6.08 16.06
N GLY A 198 17.34 -4.93 15.47
CA GLY A 198 16.25 -4.83 14.48
C GLY A 198 14.83 -4.77 15.08
N TRP A 199 14.70 -4.68 16.41
CA TRP A 199 13.43 -4.64 17.11
C TRP A 199 12.98 -3.21 17.43
N TYR A 200 11.67 -2.98 17.31
CA TYR A 200 11.02 -1.72 17.66
C TYR A 200 9.84 -1.97 18.60
N THR A 201 9.61 -1.05 19.54
CA THR A 201 8.39 -1.04 20.37
C THR A 201 7.26 -0.29 19.67
N ASP A 202 6.03 -0.80 19.74
CA ASP A 202 4.87 -0.08 19.22
C ASP A 202 4.44 1.03 20.21
N GLY A 203 5.12 2.18 20.15
CA GLY A 203 4.91 3.30 21.07
C GLY A 203 5.68 3.18 22.39
N ALA A 204 5.28 3.95 23.40
CA ALA A 204 5.89 3.96 24.74
C ALA A 204 5.57 2.70 25.60
N GLY A 205 5.04 1.64 24.98
CA GLY A 205 4.61 0.41 25.64
C GLY A 205 5.22 -0.85 25.01
N ARG A 206 5.26 -1.94 25.79
CA ARG A 206 5.75 -3.27 25.36
C ARG A 206 4.71 -4.01 24.50
N SER A 207 4.43 -3.49 23.32
CA SER A 207 3.65 -4.18 22.29
C SER A 207 4.59 -4.44 21.10
N PHE A 208 4.87 -5.71 20.83
CA PHE A 208 5.69 -6.14 19.69
C PHE A 208 4.74 -6.39 18.52
N ASP A 209 4.62 -5.41 17.62
CA ASP A 209 3.86 -5.61 16.39
C ASP A 209 4.77 -6.22 15.32
N TYR A 210 4.46 -7.45 14.89
CA TYR A 210 5.14 -8.13 13.78
C TYR A 210 5.01 -7.37 12.44
N TYR A 211 4.15 -6.34 12.37
CA TYR A 211 4.07 -5.36 11.28
C TYR A 211 5.29 -4.42 11.21
N ALA A 212 5.90 -4.12 12.36
CA ALA A 212 7.10 -3.30 12.47
C ALA A 212 8.31 -3.98 11.78
N GLY A 213 8.39 -5.31 11.84
CA GLY A 213 9.43 -6.07 11.14
C GLY A 213 9.36 -5.90 9.62
N TRP A 214 8.16 -5.93 9.02
CA TRP A 214 7.97 -5.79 7.58
C TRP A 214 8.04 -4.33 7.10
N ALA A 215 7.39 -3.40 7.81
CA ALA A 215 7.43 -1.98 7.47
C ALA A 215 8.81 -1.37 7.72
N LEU A 216 9.47 -1.65 8.85
CA LEU A 216 10.75 -1.00 9.19
C LEU A 216 11.95 -1.65 8.51
N HIS A 217 11.98 -2.97 8.25
CA HIS A 217 13.08 -3.55 7.46
C HIS A 217 12.95 -3.23 5.96
N LEU A 218 11.74 -3.10 5.40
CA LEU A 218 11.56 -2.72 4.01
C LEU A 218 11.82 -1.22 3.79
N LEU A 219 11.28 -0.35 4.66
CA LEU A 219 11.39 1.10 4.49
C LEU A 219 12.79 1.66 4.83
N SER A 220 13.57 1.00 5.70
CA SER A 220 14.96 1.41 5.98
C SER A 220 15.96 1.00 4.88
N LEU A 221 15.60 0.06 4.01
CA LEU A 221 16.42 -0.38 2.87
C LEU A 221 16.06 0.33 1.55
N ILE A 222 14.92 1.00 1.48
CA ILE A 222 14.56 1.87 0.33
C ILE A 222 15.14 3.26 0.60
N HIS A 223 16.42 3.41 0.28
CA HIS A 223 17.01 4.74 0.11
C HIS A 223 16.65 5.20 -1.31
N ILE A 224 15.72 6.16 -1.43
CA ILE A 224 15.48 6.87 -2.69
C ILE A 224 16.64 7.84 -2.86
N SER A 225 17.65 7.43 -3.63
CA SER A 225 18.69 8.30 -4.18
C SER A 225 18.25 8.96 -5.48
#